data_AF-A0A077HMC4-F1
#
_entry.id   AF-A0A077HMC4-F1
#
_cell.length_a   1.000
_cell.length_b   1.000
_cell.length_c   1.000
_cell.angle_alpha   90.00
_cell.angle_beta   90.00
_cell.angle_gamma   90.00
#
_symmetry.space_group_name_H-M   'P 1'
#
loop_
_entity.id
_entity.type
_entity.pdbx_description
1 polymer ?
#
loop_
_entity_poly.entity_id
_entity_poly.type
_entity_poly.pdbx_seq_one_letter_code
_entity_poly.pdbx_strand_id
1 'polypeptide(L)'
;MAKWLGLALTLAVVFAGGVLGGMARFGLTRLIENARAATFAANTVACTIAGFAATAPIAWQIGLGAGLAGALSTWSTLARELGDLITARQYRPALRYALRTAVIGIIAAWFGMRWGLRAFAG
;
A
#
# COMPACT_ATOMS: atom_id res chain seq x y z
N MET A 1 2.15 6.90 -33.48
CA MET A 1 1.95 8.05 -32.57
C MET A 1 1.06 7.71 -31.38
N ALA A 2 -0.15 7.15 -31.58
CA ALA A 2 -1.08 6.80 -30.49
C ALA A 2 -0.51 5.87 -29.39
N LYS A 3 0.34 4.89 -29.75
CA LYS A 3 0.97 3.96 -28.79
C LYS A 3 1.89 4.66 -27.78
N TRP A 4 2.64 5.68 -28.23
CA TRP A 4 3.56 6.44 -27.38
C TRP A 4 2.81 7.37 -26.42
N LEU A 5 1.73 7.98 -26.89
CA LEU A 5 0.87 8.82 -26.05
C LEU A 5 0.20 7.99 -24.94
N GLY A 6 -0.34 6.81 -25.27
CA GLY A 6 -0.93 5.91 -24.26
C GLY A 6 0.07 5.44 -23.21
N LEU A 7 1.31 5.13 -23.63
CA LEU A 7 2.40 4.80 -22.71
C LEU A 7 2.75 6.00 -21.82
N ALA A 8 2.93 7.19 -22.39
CA ALA A 8 3.26 8.40 -21.64
C ALA A 8 2.18 8.74 -20.59
N LEU A 9 0.89 8.61 -20.95
CA LEU A 9 -0.22 8.80 -20.03
C LEU A 9 -0.22 7.77 -18.90
N THR A 10 0.03 6.49 -19.23
CA THR A 10 0.14 5.42 -18.22
C THR A 10 1.24 5.74 -17.22
N LEU A 11 2.42 6.13 -17.69
CA LEU A 11 3.56 6.51 -16.85
C LEU A 11 3.23 7.75 -15.99
N ALA A 12 2.58 8.76 -16.57
CA ALA A 12 2.17 9.95 -15.84
C ALA A 12 1.19 9.63 -14.69
N VAL A 13 0.22 8.73 -14.94
CA VAL A 13 -0.75 8.29 -13.94
C VAL A 13 -0.07 7.50 -12.81
N VAL A 14 0.83 6.56 -13.14
CA VAL A 14 1.62 5.84 -12.14
C VAL A 14 2.49 6.80 -11.34
N PHE A 15 3.16 7.74 -11.99
CA PHE A 15 4.00 8.75 -11.34
C PHE A 15 3.19 9.62 -10.38
N ALA A 16 2.06 10.17 -10.82
CA ALA A 16 1.19 10.98 -9.97
C ALA A 16 0.69 10.20 -8.76
N GLY A 17 0.22 8.95 -8.96
CA GLY A 17 -0.16 8.06 -7.87
C GLY A 17 1.02 7.79 -6.93
N GLY A 18 2.21 7.51 -7.47
CA GLY A 18 3.42 7.24 -6.71
C GLY A 18 3.88 8.42 -5.86
N VAL A 19 3.82 9.64 -6.39
CA VAL A 19 4.12 10.86 -5.64
C VAL A 19 3.15 11.01 -4.47
N LEU A 20 1.84 10.91 -4.74
CA LEU A 20 0.82 11.00 -3.68
C LEU A 20 0.98 9.90 -2.63
N GLY A 21 1.30 8.67 -3.04
CA GLY A 21 1.53 7.55 -2.12
C GLY A 21 2.77 7.73 -1.26
N GLY A 22 3.87 8.20 -1.86
CA GLY A 22 5.10 8.53 -1.13
C GLY A 22 4.87 9.67 -0.13
N MET A 23 4.18 10.72 -0.54
CA MET A 23 3.82 11.84 0.35
C MET A 23 2.91 11.40 1.49
N ALA A 24 1.90 10.57 1.22
CA ALA A 24 1.01 10.03 2.23
C ALA A 24 1.77 9.14 3.23
N ARG A 25 2.66 8.26 2.76
CA ARG A 25 3.52 7.45 3.63
C ARG A 25 4.41 8.33 4.50
N PHE A 26 5.02 9.36 3.94
CA PHE A 26 5.81 10.32 4.71
C PHE A 26 4.95 11.10 5.72
N GLY A 27 3.74 11.49 5.35
CA GLY A 27 2.79 12.11 6.28
C GLY A 27 2.49 11.21 7.47
N LEU A 28 2.27 9.91 7.24
CA LEU A 28 2.05 8.94 8.31
C LEU A 28 3.23 8.82 9.27
N THR A 29 4.47 8.92 8.79
CA THR A 29 5.64 8.92 9.69
C THR A 29 5.80 10.21 10.49
N ARG A 30 5.14 11.30 10.08
CA ARG A 30 5.07 12.55 10.85
C ARG A 30 3.93 12.57 11.85
N LEU A 31 2.83 11.89 11.55
CA LEU A 31 1.63 11.85 12.39
C LEU A 31 1.68 10.76 13.47
N ILE A 32 2.38 9.66 13.21
CA ILE A 32 2.47 8.51 14.11
C ILE A 32 3.90 8.42 14.66
N GLU A 33 4.07 8.72 15.94
CA GLU A 33 5.38 8.73 16.60
C GLU A 33 6.09 7.37 16.56
N ASN A 34 5.32 6.28 16.69
CA ASN A 34 5.87 4.94 16.62
C ASN A 34 6.10 4.52 15.17
N ALA A 35 7.37 4.40 14.76
CA ALA A 35 7.76 4.05 13.39
C ALA A 35 7.10 2.76 12.87
N ARG A 36 7.04 1.70 13.68
CA ARG A 36 6.41 0.42 13.28
C ARG A 36 4.90 0.56 13.11
N ALA A 37 4.26 1.38 13.95
CA ALA A 37 2.83 1.68 13.81
C ALA A 37 2.56 2.52 12.55
N ALA A 38 3.45 3.45 12.19
CA ALA A 38 3.37 4.22 10.96
C ALA A 38 3.48 3.32 9.72
N THR A 39 4.48 2.43 9.70
CA THR A 39 4.68 1.43 8.62
C THR A 39 3.48 0.48 8.51
N PHE A 40 2.97 -0.01 9.64
CA PHE A 40 1.76 -0.83 9.70
C PHE A 40 0.53 -0.12 9.13
N ALA A 41 0.30 1.13 9.53
CA ALA A 41 -0.82 1.93 9.04
C ALA A 41 -0.72 2.16 7.52
N ALA A 42 0.48 2.54 7.04
CA ALA A 42 0.73 2.75 5.63
C ALA A 42 0.44 1.48 4.80
N ASN A 43 0.97 0.33 5.23
CA ASN A 43 0.71 -0.95 4.56
C ASN A 43 -0.76 -1.36 4.61
N THR A 44 -1.45 -1.13 5.73
CA THR A 44 -2.88 -1.47 5.87
C THR A 44 -3.78 -0.62 4.97
N VAL A 45 -3.54 0.68 4.93
CA VAL A 45 -4.27 1.61 4.05
C VAL A 45 -3.97 1.28 2.58
N ALA A 46 -2.70 1.02 2.23
CA ALA A 46 -2.32 0.60 0.89
C ALA A 46 -3.01 -0.70 0.47
N CYS A 47 -3.10 -1.71 1.34
CA CYS A 47 -3.84 -2.94 1.05
C CYS A 47 -5.32 -2.66 0.77
N THR A 48 -5.95 -1.76 1.53
CA THR A 48 -7.34 -1.35 1.28
C THR A 48 -7.50 -0.73 -0.10
N ILE A 49 -6.62 0.22 -0.45
CA ILE A 49 -6.64 0.89 -1.75
C ILE A 49 -6.39 -0.10 -2.89
N ALA A 50 -5.41 -1.00 -2.73
CA ALA A 50 -5.11 -2.03 -3.72
C ALA A 50 -6.29 -2.98 -3.93
N GLY A 51 -6.95 -3.41 -2.84
CA GLY A 51 -8.15 -4.24 -2.91
C GLY A 51 -9.30 -3.57 -3.65
N PHE A 52 -9.55 -2.28 -3.37
CA PHE A 52 -10.54 -1.48 -4.11
C PHE A 52 -10.16 -1.38 -5.59
N ALA A 53 -8.92 -0.99 -5.88
CA ALA A 53 -8.40 -0.82 -7.22
C ALA A 53 -8.50 -2.10 -8.06
N ALA A 54 -8.28 -3.28 -7.47
CA ALA A 54 -8.35 -4.57 -8.15
C ALA A 54 -9.70 -4.88 -8.81
N THR A 55 -10.76 -4.18 -8.40
CA THR A 55 -12.12 -4.35 -8.96
C THR A 55 -12.55 -3.18 -9.83
N ALA A 56 -11.71 -2.16 -9.94
CA ALA A 56 -11.96 -0.97 -10.73
C ALA A 56 -11.55 -1.16 -12.19
N PRO A 57 -12.01 -0.30 -13.11
CA PRO A 57 -11.50 -0.26 -14.48
C PRO A 57 -9.98 -0.08 -14.55
N ILE A 58 -9.36 -0.52 -15.65
CA ILE A 58 -7.89 -0.60 -15.80
C ILE A 58 -7.16 0.72 -15.48
N ALA A 59 -7.74 1.88 -15.82
CA ALA A 59 -7.13 3.18 -15.51
C ALA A 59 -6.95 3.40 -14.00
N TRP A 60 -7.93 2.98 -13.20
CA TRP A 60 -7.88 3.07 -11.74
C TRP A 60 -6.94 2.03 -11.13
N GLN A 61 -6.83 0.83 -11.71
CA GLN A 61 -5.84 -0.17 -11.28
C GLN A 61 -4.41 0.36 -11.39
N ILE A 62 -4.11 1.07 -12.48
CA ILE A 62 -2.79 1.65 -12.72
C ILE A 62 -2.50 2.78 -11.72
N GLY A 63 -3.40 3.76 -11.61
CA GLY A 63 -3.19 4.93 -10.74
C GLY A 63 -3.23 4.60 -9.25
N LEU A 64 -4.28 3.90 -8.81
CA LEU A 64 -4.50 3.59 -7.40
C LEU A 64 -3.71 2.37 -6.94
N GLY A 65 -3.66 1.32 -7.76
CA GLY A 65 -2.95 0.08 -7.41
C GLY A 65 -1.44 0.23 -7.55
N ALA A 66 -0.96 0.38 -8.79
CA ALA A 66 0.48 0.42 -9.06
C ALA A 66 1.13 1.72 -8.56
N GLY A 67 0.47 2.87 -8.73
CA GLY A 67 0.96 4.17 -8.26
C GLY A 67 0.80 4.35 -6.75
N LEU A 68 -0.42 4.70 -6.32
CA LEU A 68 -0.71 5.15 -4.96
C LEU A 68 -0.45 4.07 -3.90
N ALA A 69 -1.12 2.92 -3.99
CA ALA A 69 -0.95 1.83 -3.03
C ALA A 69 0.47 1.27 -3.08
N GLY A 70 1.05 1.14 -4.28
CA GLY A 70 2.44 0.73 -4.48
C GLY A 70 3.42 1.60 -3.68
N ALA A 71 3.37 2.93 -3.82
CA ALA A 71 4.29 3.83 -3.13
C ALA A 71 3.96 4.11 -1.66
N LEU A 72 2.68 3.99 -1.28
CA LEU A 72 2.21 4.08 0.11
C LEU A 72 2.64 2.86 0.92
N SER A 73 2.64 1.67 0.31
CA SER A 73 3.15 0.45 0.96
C SER A 73 4.68 0.42 0.98
N THR A 74 5.26 -0.39 1.86
CA THR A 74 6.69 -0.64 1.91
C THR A 74 7.00 -2.01 2.51
N TRP A 75 7.62 -2.88 1.69
CA TRP A 75 8.20 -4.13 2.14
C TRP A 75 9.59 -3.92 2.75
N SER A 76 10.42 -3.05 2.16
CA SER A 76 11.80 -2.84 2.60
C SER A 76 11.88 -2.27 4.02
N THR A 77 10.99 -1.34 4.39
CA THR A 77 10.93 -0.79 5.75
C THR A 77 10.45 -1.83 6.76
N LEU A 78 9.38 -2.58 6.42
CA LEU A 78 8.87 -3.67 7.27
C LEU A 78 9.95 -4.74 7.50
N ALA A 79 10.64 -5.16 6.44
CA ALA A 79 11.72 -6.15 6.52
C ALA A 79 12.87 -5.67 7.40
N ARG A 80 13.27 -4.38 7.29
CA ARG A 80 14.26 -3.77 8.18
C ARG A 80 13.80 -3.82 9.64
N GLU A 81 12.59 -3.35 9.93
CA GLU A 81 12.04 -3.32 11.29
C GLU A 81 11.91 -4.72 11.92
N LEU A 82 11.58 -5.73 11.12
CA LEU A 82 11.58 -7.14 11.53
C LEU A 82 13.01 -7.64 11.77
N GLY A 83 13.96 -7.29 10.89
CA GLY A 83 15.37 -7.60 11.05
C GLY A 83 15.97 -7.02 12.33
N ASP A 84 15.61 -5.79 12.67
CA ASP A 84 16.04 -5.11 13.92
C ASP A 84 15.54 -5.89 15.15
N LEU A 85 14.27 -6.33 15.14
CA LEU A 85 13.69 -7.14 16.22
C LEU A 85 14.36 -8.51 16.34
N ILE A 86 14.62 -9.18 15.21
CA ILE A 86 15.27 -10.49 15.18
C ILE A 86 16.71 -10.38 15.70
N THR A 87 17.44 -9.34 15.30
CA THR A 87 18.81 -9.06 15.76
C THR A 87 18.84 -8.78 17.26
N ALA A 88 17.84 -8.07 17.77
CA ALA A 88 17.64 -7.84 19.21
C ALA A 88 17.11 -9.08 19.97
N ARG A 89 17.03 -10.26 19.34
CA ARG A 89 16.47 -11.51 19.88
C ARG A 89 15.01 -11.40 20.35
N GLN A 90 14.28 -10.40 19.85
CA GLN A 90 12.87 -10.15 20.16
C GLN A 90 11.96 -10.92 19.18
N TYR A 91 12.07 -12.25 19.17
CA TYR A 91 11.36 -13.12 18.21
C TYR A 91 9.84 -13.05 18.36
N ARG A 92 9.33 -13.00 19.59
CA ARG A 92 7.88 -12.91 19.85
C ARG A 92 7.29 -11.59 19.30
N PRO A 93 7.86 -10.41 19.59
CA PRO A 93 7.46 -9.16 18.93
C PRO A 93 7.58 -9.20 17.40
N ALA A 94 8.67 -9.74 16.84
CA ALA A 94 8.85 -9.85 15.40
C ALA A 94 7.73 -10.66 14.74
N LEU A 95 7.45 -11.86 15.28
CA LEU A 95 6.39 -12.73 14.77
C LEU A 95 5.01 -12.07 14.89
N ARG A 96 4.70 -11.45 16.03
CA ARG A 96 3.43 -10.73 16.21
C ARG A 96 3.28 -9.58 15.23
N TYR A 97 4.36 -8.82 14.98
CA TYR A 97 4.32 -7.69 14.07
C TYR A 97 4.12 -8.14 12.62
N ALA A 98 4.85 -9.18 12.17
CA ALA A 98 4.70 -9.77 10.85
C ALA A 98 3.28 -10.32 10.63
N LEU A 99 2.78 -11.15 11.56
CA LEU A 99 1.45 -11.74 11.46
C LEU A 99 0.34 -10.69 11.49
N ARG A 100 0.43 -9.70 12.37
CA ARG A 100 -0.56 -8.61 12.41
C ARG A 100 -0.59 -7.86 11.09
N THR A 101 0.58 -7.50 10.54
CA THR A 101 0.66 -6.77 9.28
C THR A 101 0.07 -7.60 8.13
N ALA A 102 0.39 -8.89 8.05
CA ALA A 102 -0.12 -9.77 7.01
C ALA A 102 -1.65 -10.00 7.13
N VAL A 103 -2.13 -10.40 8.31
CA VAL A 103 -3.55 -10.71 8.54
C VAL A 103 -4.42 -9.48 8.36
N ILE A 104 -4.04 -8.34 8.97
CA ILE A 104 -4.80 -7.10 8.81
C ILE A 104 -4.71 -6.59 7.37
N GLY A 105 -3.56 -6.71 6.70
CA GLY A 105 -3.43 -6.37 5.29
C GLY A 105 -4.40 -7.14 4.40
N ILE A 106 -4.53 -8.46 4.59
CA ILE A 106 -5.48 -9.32 3.85
C ILE A 106 -6.92 -8.88 4.12
N ILE A 107 -7.29 -8.66 5.39
CA ILE A 107 -8.64 -8.20 5.77
C ILE A 107 -8.94 -6.84 5.13
N ALA A 108 -7.97 -5.94 5.15
CA ALA A 108 -8.10 -4.60 4.60
C ALA A 108 -8.26 -4.64 3.06
N ALA A 109 -7.51 -5.48 2.37
CA ALA A 109 -7.67 -5.71 0.93
C ALA A 109 -9.04 -6.30 0.59
N TRP A 110 -9.51 -7.29 1.34
CA TRP A 110 -10.87 -7.83 1.18
C TRP A 110 -11.94 -6.75 1.39
N PHE A 111 -11.80 -5.92 2.42
CA PHE A 111 -12.70 -4.80 2.67
C PHE A 111 -12.71 -3.83 1.49
N GLY A 112 -11.54 -3.40 1.01
CA GLY A 112 -11.41 -2.54 -0.16
C GLY A 112 -12.09 -3.13 -1.41
N MET A 113 -11.85 -4.41 -1.67
CA MET A 113 -12.47 -5.16 -2.78
C MET A 113 -14.00 -5.16 -2.67
N ARG A 114 -14.55 -5.37 -1.46
CA ARG A 114 -16.01 -5.36 -1.26
C ARG A 114 -16.64 -4.02 -1.61
N TRP A 115 -15.96 -2.91 -1.33
CA TRP A 115 -16.42 -1.57 -1.69
C TRP A 115 -16.21 -1.26 -3.17
N GLY A 116 -15.10 -1.69 -3.77
CA GLY A 116 -14.85 -1.51 -5.19
C GLY A 116 -15.86 -2.27 -6.06
N LEU A 117 -16.23 -3.50 -5.69
CA LEU A 117 -17.33 -4.22 -6.34
C LEU A 117 -18.65 -3.46 -6.27
N ARG A 118 -18.97 -2.81 -5.15
CA ARG A 118 -20.19 -1.99 -5.07
C ARG A 118 -20.14 -0.75 -5.95
N ALA A 119 -18.95 -0.19 -6.16
CA ALA A 119 -18.76 1.01 -6.96
C ALA A 119 -18.77 0.74 -8.47
N PHE A 120 -18.32 -0.44 -8.90
CA PHE A 120 -18.07 -0.73 -10.32
C PHE A 120 -18.81 -1.95 -10.88
N ALA A 121 -19.39 -2.82 -10.04
CA ALA A 121 -20.18 -3.97 -10.49
C ALA A 121 -21.70 -3.73 -10.43
N GLY A 122 -22.11 -2.46 -10.29
CA GLY A 122 -23.49 -2.00 -10.42
C GLY A 122 -23.79 -1.52 -11.82
#